data_AF-A0A7W5XPH6-F1
#
_entry.id   AF-A0A7W5XPH6-F1
#
_cell.length_a   1.000
_cell.length_b   1.000
_cell.length_c   1.000
_cell.angle_alpha   90.00
_cell.angle_beta   90.00
_cell.angle_gamma   90.00
#
_symmetry.space_group_name_H-M   'P 1'
#
loop_
_entity.id
_entity.type
_entity.pdbx_description
1 polymer ?
#
loop_
_entity_poly.entity_id
_entity_poly.type
_entity_poly.pdbx_seq_one_letter_code
_entity_poly.pdbx_strand_id
1 'polypeptide(L)' 'MGRVGAAGDNAAIESFFSLLQNNVLDTGPWRTRQQLRQAIVTWIEATYHRRRKQKELGRLTPVAFEQTLLSQAVGLTA' A
#
# COMPACT_ATOMS: atom_id res chain seq x y z
N MET A 1 -22.87 -17.40 -4.48
CA MET A 1 -21.64 -17.90 -3.81
C MET A 1 -20.58 -18.03 -4.89
N GLY A 2 -19.43 -17.38 -4.94
CA GLY A 2 -18.63 -16.66 -3.97
C GLY A 2 -17.19 -16.95 -4.41
N ARG A 3 -16.58 -16.13 -5.28
CA ARG A 3 -15.14 -16.24 -5.52
C ARG A 3 -14.49 -15.46 -4.38
N VAL A 4 -14.49 -16.10 -3.21
CA VAL A 4 -13.73 -15.67 -2.04
C VAL A 4 -12.33 -15.35 -2.55
N GLY A 5 -11.88 -14.11 -2.33
CA GLY A 5 -10.54 -13.68 -2.72
C GLY A 5 -9.55 -14.75 -2.32
N ALA A 6 -8.62 -15.09 -3.22
CA ALA A 6 -7.61 -16.09 -2.94
C ALA A 6 -7.01 -15.82 -1.55
N ALA A 7 -6.67 -16.85 -0.76
CA ALA A 7 -6.21 -16.66 0.62
C ALA A 7 -5.07 -15.63 0.75
N GLY A 8 -4.26 -15.44 -0.32
CA GLY A 8 -3.26 -14.37 -0.42
C GLY A 8 -3.85 -12.96 -0.52
N ASP A 9 -4.92 -12.76 -1.28
CA ASP A 9 -5.66 -11.49 -1.38
C ASP A 9 -6.34 -11.16 -0.05
N ASN A 10 -7.00 -12.14 0.58
CA ASN A 10 -7.60 -11.95 1.90
C ASN A 10 -6.53 -11.60 2.95
N ALA A 11 -5.41 -12.35 2.99
CA ALA A 11 -4.32 -12.09 3.92
C ALA A 11 -3.63 -10.73 3.68
N ALA A 12 -3.50 -10.30 2.41
CA ALA A 12 -2.93 -9.00 2.07
C ALA A 12 -3.84 -7.85 2.53
N ILE A 13 -5.15 -7.99 2.33
CA ILE A 13 -6.16 -7.02 2.76
C ILE A 13 -6.27 -6.99 4.30
N GLU A 14 -6.30 -8.13 4.96
CA GLU A 14 -6.28 -8.22 6.43
C GLU A 14 -5.03 -7.55 7.00
N SER A 15 -3.86 -7.83 6.42
CA SER A 15 -2.60 -7.18 6.80
C SER A 15 -2.62 -5.66 6.58
N PHE A 16 -3.25 -5.18 5.50
CA PHE A 16 -3.43 -3.75 5.26
C PHE A 16 -4.26 -3.09 6.36
N PHE A 17 -5.40 -3.68 6.72
CA PHE A 17 -6.28 -3.13 7.77
C PHE A 17 -5.62 -3.15 9.14
N SER A 18 -4.91 -4.21 9.51
CA SER A 18 -4.15 -4.24 10.77
C SER A 18 -3.09 -3.14 10.83
N LEU A 19 -2.38 -2.88 9.72
CA LEU A 19 -1.38 -1.81 9.68
C LEU A 19 -2.02 -0.43 9.75
N LEU A 20 -3.11 -0.21 9.02
CA LEU A 20 -3.85 1.05 9.05
C LEU A 20 -4.37 1.36 10.46
N GLN A 21 -4.87 0.34 11.16
CA GLN A 21 -5.36 0.49 12.51
C GLN A 21 -4.24 0.91 13.47
N ASN A 22 -3.13 0.16 13.51
CA ASN A 22 -2.02 0.45 14.43
C ASN A 22 -1.30 1.78 14.14
N ASN A 23 -1.25 2.22 12.87
CA ASN A 23 -0.44 3.38 12.49
C ASN A 23 -1.25 4.67 12.30
N VAL A 24 -2.57 4.60 12.18
CA VAL A 24 -3.41 5.78 11.93
C VAL A 24 -4.61 5.83 12.87
N LEU A 25 -5.31 4.72 13.08
CA LEU A 25 -6.52 4.76 13.92
C LEU A 25 -6.17 4.81 15.41
N ASP A 26 -5.10 4.13 15.83
CA ASP A 26 -4.68 4.04 17.24
C ASP A 26 -3.79 5.21 17.69
N THR A 27 -3.31 6.06 16.78
CA THR A 27 -2.35 7.14 17.09
C THR A 27 -2.93 8.29 17.93
N GLY A 28 -4.24 8.33 18.17
CA GLY A 28 -4.86 9.31 19.05
C GLY A 28 -6.25 9.77 18.60
N PRO A 29 -6.94 10.60 19.43
CA PRO A 29 -8.28 11.08 19.12
C PRO A 29 -8.29 12.05 17.95
N TRP A 30 -9.10 11.75 16.94
CA TRP A 30 -9.28 12.61 15.76
C TRP A 30 -10.40 13.63 15.99
N ARG A 31 -10.07 14.92 15.86
CA ARG A 31 -11.04 16.00 16.10
C ARG A 31 -12.13 16.11 15.02
N THR A 32 -11.83 15.66 13.80
CA THR A 32 -12.76 15.68 12.66
C THR A 32 -12.52 14.50 11.73
N ARG A 33 -13.56 14.09 11.00
CA ARG A 33 -13.45 13.06 9.94
C ARG A 33 -12.53 13.48 8.80
N GLN A 34 -12.42 14.77 8.52
CA GLN A 34 -11.52 15.29 7.49
C GLN A 34 -10.05 15.10 7.86
N GLN A 35 -9.68 15.39 9.11
CA GLN A 35 -8.32 15.13 9.60
C GLN A 35 -7.96 13.65 9.55
N LEU A 36 -8.89 12.77 9.96
CA LEU A 36 -8.68 11.33 9.84
C LEU A 36 -8.49 10.90 8.38
N ARG A 37 -9.31 11.42 7.45
CA ARG A 37 -9.17 11.12 6.02
C ARG A 37 -7.81 11.57 5.48
N GLN A 38 -7.35 12.78 5.84
CA GLN A 38 -6.04 13.27 5.43
C GLN A 38 -4.90 12.41 6.00
N ALA A 39 -5.00 11.99 7.26
CA ALA A 39 -4.02 11.11 7.89
C ALA A 39 -3.95 9.73 7.22
N ILE A 40 -5.10 9.14 6.89
CA ILE A 40 -5.19 7.88 6.15
C ILE A 40 -4.50 8.01 4.79
N VAL A 41 -4.86 9.02 3.99
CA VAL A 41 -4.28 9.23 2.66
C VAL A 41 -2.78 9.46 2.74
N THR A 42 -2.35 10.34 3.64
CA THR A 42 -0.92 10.64 3.87
C THR A 42 -0.15 9.38 4.27
N TRP A 43 -0.70 8.55 5.16
CA TRP A 43 -0.06 7.32 5.59
C TRP A 43 0.02 6.29 4.45
N ILE A 44 -1.03 6.16 3.64
CA ILE A 44 -1.03 5.27 2.46
C ILE A 44 0.07 5.70 1.48
N GLU A 45 0.12 6.97 1.11
CA GLU A 45 1.05 7.47 0.09
C GLU A 45 2.50 7.54 0.62
N ALA A 46 2.70 8.08 1.81
CA ALA A 46 4.04 8.36 2.34
C ALA A 46 4.67 7.14 3.03
N THR A 47 3.88 6.25 3.61
CA THR A 47 4.37 5.13 4.43
C THR A 47 4.09 3.80 3.76
N TYR A 48 2.83 3.49 3.46
CA TYR A 48 2.45 2.17 2.94
C TYR A 48 3.06 1.91 1.56
N HIS A 49 2.88 2.81 0.59
CA HIS A 49 3.43 2.67 -0.76
C HIS A 49 4.95 2.89 -0.83
N ARG A 50 5.52 3.72 0.05
CA ARG A 50 6.95 4.09 -0.02
C ARG A 50 7.88 3.14 0.72
N ARG A 51 7.44 2.56 1.84
CA ARG A 51 8.32 1.78 2.74
C ARG A 51 8.17 0.27 2.57
N ARG A 52 7.04 -0.22 2.06
CA ARG A 52 6.76 -1.65 2.04
C ARG A 52 7.41 -2.32 0.82
N LYS A 53 8.50 -3.04 1.07
CA LYS A 53 9.07 -4.00 0.13
C LYS A 53 8.20 -5.26 0.16
N GLN A 54 7.38 -5.48 -0.86
CA GLN A 54 6.51 -6.66 -0.91
C GLN A 54 7.32 -7.87 -1.39
N LYS A 55 7.23 -8.98 -0.66
CA LYS A 55 7.91 -10.24 -1.01
C LYS A 55 7.42 -10.78 -2.36
N GLU A 56 6.14 -10.57 -2.67
CA GLU A 56 5.50 -10.88 -3.95
C GLU A 56 6.00 -10.00 -5.12
N LEU A 57 6.49 -8.78 -4.84
CA LEU A 57 7.17 -7.92 -5.81
C LEU A 57 8.70 -8.16 -5.85
N GLY A 58 9.20 -9.28 -5.32
CA GLY A 58 10.63 -9.56 -5.28
C GLY A 58 11.43 -8.70 -4.28
N ARG A 59 10.80 -8.24 -3.19
CA ARG A 59 11.34 -7.27 -2.20
C ARG A 59 11.57 -5.86 -2.75
N LEU A 60 10.85 -5.48 -3.80
CA LEU A 60 10.82 -4.11 -4.32
C LEU A 60 9.65 -3.31 -3.71
N THR A 61 9.83 -2.00 -3.59
CA THR A 61 8.73 -1.06 -3.32
C THR A 61 7.95 -0.84 -4.63
N PRO A 62 6.62 -0.62 -4.59
CA PRO A 62 5.82 -0.43 -5.79
C PRO A 62 6.35 0.69 -6.69
N VAL A 63 6.84 1.79 -6.12
CA VAL A 63 7.53 2.87 -6.86
C VAL A 63 8.77 2.39 -7.62
N ALA A 64 9.56 1.49 -7.04
CA ALA A 64 10.76 0.96 -7.70
C ALA A 64 10.39 -0.04 -8.81
N PHE A 65 9.26 -0.74 -8.65
CA PHE A 65 8.71 -1.61 -9.68
C PHE A 65 8.17 -0.81 -10.88
N GLU A 66 7.43 0.28 -10.63
CA GLU A 66 6.96 1.20 -11.67
C GLU A 66 8.13 1.87 -12.41
N GLN A 67 9.17 2.30 -11.71
CA GLN A 67 10.39 2.83 -12.34
C GLN A 67 11.13 1.80 -13.20
N THR A 68 11.14 0.53 -12.78
CA THR A 68 11.76 -0.56 -13.56
C THR A 68 10.97 -0.83 -14.84
N LEU A 69 9.64 -0.86 -14.76
CA LEU A 69 8.75 -1.01 -15.93
C LEU A 69 8.89 0.16 -16.91
N LEU A 70 8.88 1.39 -16.41
CA LEU A 70 9.09 2.59 -17.23
C LEU A 70 10.47 2.60 -17.92
N SER A 71 11.52 2.18 -17.21
CA SER A 71 12.87 2.08 -17.76
C SER A 71 13.01 0.95 -18.80
N GLN A 72 12.28 -0.16 -18.65
CA GLN A 72 12.27 -1.24 -19.65
C GLN A 72 11.48 -0.86 -20.91
N ALA A 73 10.38 -0.12 -20.75
CA ALA A 73 9.57 0.37 -21.87
C ALA A 73 10.34 1.37 -22.75
N VAL A 74 11.16 2.25 -22.15
CA VAL A 74 11.94 3.24 -22.91
C VAL A 74 13.10 2.63 -23.72
N GLY A 75 13.61 1.47 -23.28
CA GLY A 75 14.66 0.74 -24.00
C GLY A 75 14.15 -0.08 -25.19
N LEU A 76 12.84 -0.31 -25.28
CA LEU A 76 12.21 -1.02 -26.41
C LEU A 76 11.79 -0.09 -27.55
N THR A 77 11.84 1.22 -27.33
CA THR A 77 11.52 2.26 -28.32
C THR A 77 12.75 3.00 -28.85
N ALA A 78 13.96 2.56 -28.50
CA ALA A 78 15.24 3.15 -28.93
C ALA A 78 15.93 2.29 -30.00
#